data_AF-A0A7Y5NP20-F1
#
_entry.id   AF-A0A7Y5NP20-F1
#
_cell.length_a   1.000
_cell.length_b   1.000
_cell.length_c   1.000
_cell.angle_alpha   90.00
_cell.angle_beta   90.00
_cell.angle_gamma   90.00
#
_symmetry.space_group_name_H-M   'P 1'
#
loop_
_entity.id
_entity.type
_entity.pdbx_description
1 polymer ?
#
loop_
_entity_poly.entity_id
_entity_poly.type
_entity_poly.pdbx_seq_one_letter_code
_entity_poly.pdbx_strand_id
1 'polypeptide(L)'
;MLATSLGDAAARDAVEREASLAGLGGVLTDEETISLLKRIEAGGGPPGLAARLVRVRLERASSHSLSVGPQTNTTSTRRFDVREIVAMFSPALGVDKANLIVRNGLSAMNITGQTISMEEASALVEQLSRQGGIVATVARFVNARLLLQSTSRD
;
A
#
# COMPACT_ATOMS: atom_id res chain seq x y z
N MET A 1 -0.82 -16.47 4.77
CA MET A 1 -1.04 -16.46 3.30
C MET A 1 -1.61 -17.77 2.75
N LEU A 2 -1.46 -18.93 3.42
CA LEU A 2 -2.11 -20.18 3.00
C LEU A 2 -3.63 -20.21 3.34
N ALA A 3 -4.02 -19.56 4.43
CA ALA A 3 -5.41 -19.47 4.90
C ALA A 3 -6.39 -18.87 3.87
N THR A 4 -5.93 -17.96 3.02
CA THR A 4 -6.77 -17.24 2.05
C THR A 4 -7.16 -18.09 0.84
N SER A 5 -6.46 -19.20 0.58
CA SER A 5 -6.71 -20.07 -0.57
C SER A 5 -7.29 -21.45 -0.21
N LEU A 6 -7.08 -21.93 1.02
CA LEU A 6 -7.54 -23.25 1.48
C LEU A 6 -8.56 -23.21 2.63
N GLY A 7 -8.76 -22.04 3.26
CA GLY A 7 -9.37 -21.94 4.58
C GLY A 7 -8.33 -22.16 5.70
N ASP A 8 -8.49 -21.45 6.81
CA ASP A 8 -7.49 -21.37 7.88
C ASP A 8 -7.21 -22.72 8.55
N ALA A 9 -8.25 -23.54 8.75
CA ALA A 9 -8.14 -24.86 9.37
C ALA A 9 -7.35 -25.87 8.51
N ALA A 10 -7.70 -26.00 7.22
CA ALA A 10 -7.04 -26.97 6.33
C ALA A 10 -5.57 -26.60 6.04
N ALA A 11 -5.28 -25.29 5.96
CA ALA A 11 -3.92 -24.82 5.81
C ALA A 11 -3.08 -25.12 7.07
N ARG A 12 -3.65 -24.92 8.26
CA ARG A 12 -2.98 -25.18 9.53
C ARG A 12 -2.69 -26.66 9.73
N ASP A 13 -3.67 -27.53 9.49
CA ASP A 13 -3.52 -28.99 9.62
C ASP A 13 -2.45 -29.54 8.68
N ALA A 14 -2.37 -29.05 7.45
CA ALA A 14 -1.36 -29.47 6.48
C ALA A 14 0.06 -29.05 6.91
N VAL A 15 0.21 -27.83 7.42
CA VAL A 15 1.49 -27.30 7.90
C VAL A 15 1.94 -28.00 9.17
N GLU A 16 1.03 -28.22 10.13
CA GLU A 16 1.34 -28.83 11.43
C GLU A 16 1.70 -30.32 11.29
N ARG A 17 1.04 -31.04 10.38
CA ARG A 17 1.37 -32.42 10.04
C ARG A 17 2.78 -32.54 9.45
N GLU A 18 3.10 -31.73 8.45
CA GLU A 18 4.41 -31.79 7.79
C GLU A 18 5.54 -31.25 8.67
N ALA A 19 5.31 -30.21 9.46
CA ALA A 19 6.27 -29.72 10.45
C ALA A 19 6.60 -30.79 11.50
N SER A 20 5.57 -31.51 11.98
CA SER A 20 5.73 -32.61 12.92
C SER A 20 6.51 -33.78 12.32
N LEU A 21 6.23 -34.16 11.07
CA LEU A 21 6.97 -35.20 10.34
C LEU A 21 8.43 -34.82 10.09
N ALA A 22 8.72 -33.53 9.91
CA ALA A 22 10.07 -33.02 9.70
C ALA A 22 10.84 -32.82 11.02
N GLY A 23 10.23 -33.04 12.19
CA GLY A 23 10.84 -32.76 13.50
C GLY A 23 11.10 -31.27 13.74
N LEU A 24 10.41 -30.38 13.02
CA LEU A 24 10.58 -28.94 13.12
C LEU A 24 9.71 -28.42 14.28
N GLY A 25 10.36 -28.06 15.39
CA GLY A 25 9.72 -27.43 16.53
C GLY A 25 10.21 -25.99 16.73
N GLY A 26 9.30 -25.02 16.75
CA GLY A 26 9.60 -23.63 17.10
C GLY A 26 9.55 -22.62 15.94
N VAL A 27 10.35 -21.56 16.05
CA VAL A 27 10.47 -20.49 15.05
C VAL A 27 11.18 -21.05 13.82
N LEU A 28 10.47 -21.20 12.71
CA LEU A 28 11.07 -21.67 11.46
C LEU A 28 11.99 -20.60 10.88
N THR A 29 13.22 -20.98 10.56
CA THR A 29 14.11 -20.17 9.73
C THR A 29 13.63 -20.16 8.27
N ASP A 30 14.14 -19.22 7.47
CA ASP A 30 13.78 -19.11 6.04
C ASP A 30 14.16 -20.38 5.26
N GLU A 31 15.32 -20.99 5.56
CA GLU A 31 15.78 -22.22 4.92
C GLU A 31 14.90 -23.43 5.28
N GLU A 32 14.50 -23.54 6.55
CA GLU A 32 13.59 -24.58 7.02
C GLU A 32 12.20 -24.40 6.41
N THR A 33 11.72 -23.15 6.28
CA THR A 33 10.45 -22.82 5.64
C THR A 33 10.44 -23.24 4.17
N ILE A 34 11.50 -22.93 3.42
CA ILE A 34 11.63 -23.35 2.02
C ILE A 34 11.65 -24.87 1.90
N SER A 35 12.36 -25.55 2.80
CA SER A 35 12.45 -27.01 2.83
C SER A 35 11.10 -27.67 3.15
N LEU A 36 10.31 -27.06 4.03
CA LEU A 36 8.95 -27.50 4.36
C LEU A 36 8.01 -27.31 3.17
N LEU A 37 8.05 -26.15 2.50
CA LEU A 37 7.22 -25.86 1.32
C LEU A 37 7.49 -26.85 0.17
N LYS A 38 8.75 -27.25 -0.04
CA LYS A 38 9.09 -28.27 -1.05
C LYS A 38 8.49 -29.65 -0.74
N ARG A 39 8.41 -30.04 0.54
CA ARG A 39 7.75 -31.30 0.94
C ARG A 39 6.25 -31.25 0.72
N ILE A 40 5.61 -30.14 1.09
CA ILE A 40 4.16 -29.93 0.83
C ILE A 40 3.88 -29.93 -0.68
N GLU A 41 4.75 -29.31 -1.49
CA GLU A 41 4.64 -29.34 -2.96
C GLU A 41 4.70 -30.77 -3.52
N ALA A 42 5.59 -31.62 -2.99
CA ALA A 42 5.72 -33.02 -3.41
C ALA A 42 4.50 -33.89 -3.06
N GLY A 43 3.77 -33.55 -1.99
CA GLY A 43 2.52 -34.21 -1.62
C GLY A 43 1.35 -33.97 -2.59
N GLY A 44 1.48 -32.98 -3.48
CA GLY A 44 0.49 -32.67 -4.52
C GLY A 44 -0.82 -32.07 -3.99
N GLY A 45 -1.81 -31.99 -4.87
CA GLY A 45 -3.15 -31.46 -4.56
C GLY A 45 -3.21 -29.94 -4.30
N PRO A 46 -4.35 -29.45 -3.80
CA PRO A 46 -4.54 -28.05 -3.45
C PRO A 46 -3.47 -27.44 -2.50
N PRO A 47 -3.02 -28.12 -1.41
CA PRO A 47 -1.99 -27.57 -0.53
C PRO A 47 -0.62 -27.50 -1.22
N GLY A 48 -0.28 -28.46 -2.08
CA GLY A 48 0.97 -28.43 -2.86
C GLY A 48 1.04 -27.24 -3.83
N LEU A 49 -0.07 -26.91 -4.49
CA LEU A 49 -0.16 -25.71 -5.35
C LEU A 49 0.00 -24.41 -4.55
N ALA A 50 -0.62 -24.33 -3.37
CA ALA A 50 -0.46 -23.17 -2.50
C ALA A 50 0.99 -23.01 -2.01
N ALA A 51 1.65 -24.11 -1.65
CA ALA A 51 3.06 -24.10 -1.26
C ALA A 51 3.97 -23.62 -2.39
N ARG A 52 3.73 -24.07 -3.63
CA ARG A 52 4.48 -23.63 -4.82
C ARG A 52 4.33 -22.11 -5.05
N LEU A 53 3.13 -21.57 -4.92
CA LEU A 53 2.89 -20.13 -5.09
C LEU A 53 3.61 -19.28 -4.02
N VAL A 54 3.61 -19.75 -2.77
CA VAL A 54 4.34 -19.09 -1.68
C VAL A 54 5.84 -19.12 -1.94
N ARG A 55 6.38 -20.26 -2.39
CA ARG A 55 7.80 -20.40 -2.74
C ARG A 55 8.23 -19.46 -3.87
N VAL A 56 7.47 -19.39 -4.95
CA VAL A 56 7.76 -18.47 -6.08
C VAL A 56 7.76 -17.01 -5.64
N ARG A 57 6.89 -16.62 -4.69
CA ARG A 57 6.90 -15.27 -4.14
C ARG A 57 8.09 -15.00 -3.24
N LEU A 58 8.47 -15.95 -2.39
CA LEU A 58 9.67 -15.84 -1.54
C LEU A 58 10.93 -15.71 -2.40
N GLU A 59 11.12 -16.56 -3.41
CA GLU A 59 12.27 -16.50 -4.32
C GLU A 59 12.36 -15.14 -5.05
N ARG A 60 11.22 -14.54 -5.44
CA ARG A 60 11.16 -13.19 -6.00
C ARG A 60 11.50 -12.10 -4.98
N ALA A 61 11.03 -12.22 -3.75
CA ALA A 61 11.33 -11.28 -2.68
C ALA A 61 12.82 -11.31 -2.31
N SER A 62 13.42 -12.50 -2.18
CA SER A 62 14.86 -12.67 -1.90
C SER A 62 15.74 -12.16 -3.05
N SER A 63 15.31 -12.37 -4.30
CA SER A 63 15.99 -11.79 -5.47
C SER A 63 15.90 -10.26 -5.50
N HIS A 64 14.85 -9.68 -4.90
CA HIS A 64 14.71 -8.24 -4.73
C HIS A 64 15.59 -7.71 -3.58
N SER A 65 15.75 -8.48 -2.50
CA SER A 65 16.57 -8.10 -1.34
C SER A 65 18.07 -8.01 -1.64
N LEU A 66 18.60 -8.74 -2.63
CA LEU A 66 20.02 -8.65 -3.02
C LEU A 66 20.37 -7.37 -3.81
N SER A 67 19.37 -6.58 -4.21
CA SER A 67 19.56 -5.26 -4.84
C SER A 67 19.20 -4.08 -3.92
N VAL A 68 18.95 -4.34 -2.64
CA VAL A 68 18.58 -3.32 -1.65
C VAL A 68 19.66 -3.27 -0.58
N GLY A 69 20.70 -2.47 -0.82
CA GLY A 69 21.40 -1.81 0.28
C GLY A 69 20.38 -0.99 1.10
N PRO A 70 20.72 -0.53 2.33
CA PRO A 70 19.82 0.32 3.12
C PRO A 70 19.63 1.66 2.40
N GLN A 71 18.76 1.68 1.39
CA GLN A 71 18.22 2.88 0.84
C GLN A 71 17.28 3.41 1.91
N THR A 72 17.80 4.33 2.71
CA THR A 72 16.97 5.39 3.26
C THR A 72 16.28 6.00 2.05
N ASN A 73 15.07 5.53 1.74
CA ASN A 73 14.16 6.21 0.83
C ASN A 73 13.93 7.59 1.45
N THR A 74 14.81 8.53 1.15
CA THR A 74 14.52 9.95 1.18
C THR A 74 13.51 10.13 0.06
N THR A 75 12.27 9.72 0.34
CA THR A 75 11.10 10.02 -0.46
C THR A 75 11.14 11.52 -0.58
N SER A 76 11.61 12.02 -1.73
CA SER A 76 11.79 13.45 -1.95
C SER A 76 10.40 14.06 -1.76
N THR A 77 10.16 14.63 -0.57
CA THR A 77 8.82 14.97 -0.11
C THR A 77 8.37 16.13 -0.97
N ARG A 78 7.66 15.81 -2.06
CA ARG A 78 7.18 16.82 -2.98
C ARG A 78 6.28 17.75 -2.17
N ARG A 79 6.66 19.01 -2.14
CA ARG A 79 5.90 20.06 -1.48
C ARG A 79 5.05 20.77 -2.53
N PHE A 80 3.80 20.99 -2.20
CA PHE A 80 2.82 21.72 -2.98
C PHE A 80 2.52 23.02 -2.27
N ASP A 81 2.43 24.13 -3.00
CA ASP A 81 1.89 25.36 -2.45
C ASP A 81 0.37 25.21 -2.31
N VAL A 82 -0.20 25.71 -1.20
CA VAL A 82 -1.66 25.77 -1.01
C VAL A 82 -2.34 26.45 -2.19
N ARG A 83 -1.69 27.45 -2.81
CA ARG A 83 -2.17 28.13 -4.03
C ARG A 83 -2.30 27.19 -5.22
N GLU A 84 -1.41 26.21 -5.38
CA GLU A 84 -1.51 25.21 -6.45
C GLU A 84 -2.75 24.34 -6.26
N ILE A 85 -3.02 23.92 -5.03
CA ILE A 85 -4.22 23.13 -4.71
C ILE A 85 -5.47 23.96 -4.96
N VAL A 86 -5.51 25.21 -4.50
CA VAL A 86 -6.63 26.13 -4.81
C VAL A 86 -6.82 26.28 -6.31
N ALA A 87 -5.74 26.41 -7.09
CA ALA A 87 -5.80 26.48 -8.55
C ALA A 87 -6.35 25.19 -9.19
N MET A 88 -6.18 24.01 -8.57
CA MET A 88 -6.79 22.78 -9.06
C MET A 88 -8.31 22.73 -8.84
N PHE A 89 -8.82 23.34 -7.76
CA PHE A 89 -10.26 23.41 -7.45
C PHE A 89 -10.97 24.58 -8.15
N SER A 90 -10.24 25.66 -8.45
CA SER A 90 -10.80 26.91 -8.98
C SER A 90 -11.62 26.76 -10.27
N PRO A 91 -11.25 25.93 -11.27
CA PRO A 91 -12.02 25.79 -12.51
C PRO A 91 -13.46 25.33 -12.31
N ALA A 92 -13.75 24.59 -11.23
CA ALA A 92 -15.08 24.04 -10.97
C ALA A 92 -15.85 24.82 -9.90
N LEU A 93 -15.16 25.41 -8.93
CA LEU A 93 -15.80 26.03 -7.75
C LEU A 93 -15.70 27.56 -7.74
N GLY A 94 -14.83 28.15 -8.55
CA GLY A 94 -14.41 29.55 -8.42
C GLY A 94 -13.32 29.72 -7.35
N VAL A 95 -12.50 30.77 -7.51
CA VAL A 95 -11.30 31.00 -6.68
C VAL A 95 -11.64 31.19 -5.21
N ASP A 96 -12.65 32.01 -4.89
CA ASP A 96 -13.02 32.31 -3.50
C ASP A 96 -13.53 31.07 -2.75
N LYS A 97 -14.41 30.30 -3.39
CA LYS A 97 -14.96 29.08 -2.81
C LYS A 97 -13.90 27.99 -2.68
N ALA A 98 -13.02 27.85 -3.67
CA ALA A 98 -11.89 26.94 -3.60
C ALA A 98 -10.96 27.29 -2.43
N ASN A 99 -10.61 28.56 -2.26
CA ASN A 99 -9.77 29.04 -1.16
C ASN A 99 -10.42 28.76 0.21
N LEU A 100 -11.71 29.06 0.36
CA LEU A 100 -12.45 28.79 1.59
C LEU A 100 -12.46 27.29 1.95
N ILE A 101 -12.76 26.43 0.98
CA ILE A 101 -12.84 24.97 1.20
C ILE A 101 -11.47 24.40 1.56
N VAL A 102 -10.42 24.78 0.82
CA VAL A 102 -9.06 24.30 1.07
C VAL A 102 -8.56 24.76 2.44
N ARG A 103 -8.77 26.03 2.81
CA ARG A 103 -8.39 26.56 4.13
C ARG A 103 -9.15 25.87 5.27
N ASN A 104 -10.46 25.66 5.12
CA ASN A 104 -11.25 24.97 6.13
C ASN A 104 -10.78 23.51 6.31
N GLY A 105 -10.44 22.82 5.22
CA GLY A 105 -9.86 21.48 5.28
C GLY A 105 -8.51 21.45 5.98
N LEU A 106 -7.59 22.37 5.64
CA LEU A 106 -6.28 22.47 6.29
C LEU A 106 -6.39 22.77 7.79
N SER A 107 -7.28 23.70 8.17
CA SER A 107 -7.56 24.01 9.57
C SER A 107 -8.12 22.80 10.33
N ALA A 108 -9.01 22.01 9.70
CA ALA A 108 -9.54 20.78 10.31
C ALA A 108 -8.47 19.70 10.56
N MET A 109 -7.37 19.74 9.79
CA MET A 109 -6.23 18.84 9.95
C MET A 109 -5.11 19.40 10.83
N ASN A 110 -5.28 20.61 11.41
CA ASN A 110 -4.23 21.36 12.12
C ASN A 110 -2.95 21.60 11.28
N ILE A 111 -3.06 21.64 9.96
CA ILE A 111 -1.92 21.90 9.08
C ILE A 111 -1.75 23.42 8.99
N THR A 112 -0.57 23.89 9.41
CA THR A 112 -0.20 25.31 9.36
C THR A 112 0.95 25.50 8.38
N GLY A 113 0.81 26.46 7.46
CA GLY A 113 1.83 26.76 6.46
C GLY A 113 1.25 27.03 5.07
N GLN A 114 2.11 27.52 4.17
CA GLN A 114 1.76 27.73 2.76
C GLN A 114 2.19 26.56 1.87
N THR A 115 3.01 25.65 2.40
CA THR A 115 3.48 24.47 1.69
C THR A 115 3.05 23.23 2.43
N ILE A 116 2.50 22.26 1.70
CA ILE A 116 2.11 20.96 2.26
C ILE A 116 2.78 19.83 1.48
N SER A 117 3.08 18.73 2.14
CA SER A 117 3.60 17.52 1.53
C SER A 117 2.56 16.85 0.64
N MET A 118 3.02 15.97 -0.26
CA MET A 118 2.15 15.12 -1.08
C MET A 118 1.16 14.31 -0.23
N GLU A 119 1.62 13.74 0.89
CA GLU A 119 0.79 12.95 1.80
C GLU A 119 -0.32 13.81 2.42
N GLU A 120 0.04 15.01 2.90
CA GLU A 120 -0.92 15.98 3.44
C GLU A 120 -1.92 16.45 2.37
N ALA A 121 -1.47 16.68 1.14
CA ALA A 121 -2.33 17.06 0.02
C ALA A 121 -3.33 15.95 -0.34
N SER A 122 -2.88 14.70 -0.42
CA SER A 122 -3.75 13.55 -0.66
C SER A 122 -4.76 13.36 0.48
N ALA A 123 -4.33 13.46 1.73
CA ALA A 123 -5.21 13.34 2.89
C ALA A 123 -6.27 14.47 2.94
N LEU A 124 -5.88 15.71 2.65
CA LEU A 124 -6.81 16.85 2.52
C LEU A 124 -7.87 16.59 1.46
N VAL A 125 -7.44 16.17 0.25
CA VAL A 125 -8.36 15.91 -0.86
C VAL A 125 -9.27 14.72 -0.56
N GLU A 126 -8.77 13.68 0.09
CA GLU A 126 -9.58 12.54 0.53
C GLU A 126 -10.65 12.99 1.55
N GLN A 127 -10.30 13.82 2.53
CA GLN A 127 -11.26 14.37 3.48
C GLN A 127 -12.35 15.19 2.79
N LEU A 128 -11.98 16.06 1.84
CA LEU A 128 -12.93 16.85 1.06
C LEU A 128 -13.84 15.96 0.20
N SER A 129 -13.34 14.81 -0.26
CA SER A 129 -14.13 13.85 -1.03
C SER A 129 -15.31 13.24 -0.25
N ARG A 130 -15.28 13.32 1.09
CA ARG A 130 -16.34 12.81 1.98
C ARG A 130 -17.48 13.83 2.20
N GLN A 131 -17.32 15.09 1.80
CA GLN A 131 -18.33 16.14 2.02
C GLN A 131 -19.54 16.07 1.05
N GLY A 132 -19.50 15.17 0.08
CA GLY A 132 -20.56 15.02 -0.93
C GLY A 132 -20.64 16.17 -1.95
N GLY A 133 -21.63 16.09 -2.84
CA GLY A 133 -21.91 17.12 -3.84
C GLY A 133 -20.78 17.39 -4.84
N ILE A 134 -20.73 18.63 -5.35
CA ILE A 134 -19.73 19.06 -6.33
C ILE A 134 -18.31 19.05 -5.77
N VAL A 135 -18.15 19.36 -4.48
CA VAL A 135 -16.84 19.37 -3.80
C VAL A 135 -16.22 17.98 -3.83
N ALA A 136 -17.02 16.94 -3.53
CA ALA A 136 -16.53 15.56 -3.55
C ALA A 136 -16.09 15.11 -4.94
N THR A 137 -16.84 15.51 -5.97
CA THR A 137 -16.52 15.18 -7.36
C THR A 137 -15.20 15.83 -7.79
N VAL A 138 -15.04 17.12 -7.52
CA VAL A 138 -13.81 17.88 -7.85
C VAL A 138 -12.62 17.32 -7.07
N ALA A 139 -12.79 17.00 -5.78
CA ALA A 139 -11.74 16.40 -4.98
C ALA A 139 -11.24 15.07 -5.58
N ARG A 140 -12.13 14.18 -6.05
CA ARG A 140 -11.71 12.94 -6.73
C ARG A 140 -10.88 13.19 -7.99
N PHE A 141 -11.24 14.20 -8.79
CA PHE A 141 -10.46 14.61 -9.95
C PHE A 141 -9.08 15.16 -9.56
N VAL A 142 -9.01 15.99 -8.51
CA VAL A 142 -7.75 16.50 -7.99
C VAL A 142 -6.86 15.34 -7.50
N ASN A 143 -7.43 14.35 -6.80
CA ASN A 143 -6.68 13.20 -6.33
C ASN A 143 -6.07 12.39 -7.50
N ALA A 144 -6.86 12.13 -8.54
CA ALA A 144 -6.37 11.47 -9.75
C ALA A 144 -5.22 12.27 -10.40
N ARG A 145 -5.33 13.60 -10.45
CA ARG A 145 -4.27 14.47 -10.98
C ARG A 145 -3.00 14.44 -10.13
N LEU A 146 -3.12 14.42 -8.81
CA LEU A 146 -1.98 14.29 -7.90
C LEU A 146 -1.24 12.96 -8.13
N LEU A 147 -1.97 11.85 -8.28
CA LEU A 147 -1.38 10.53 -8.59
C LEU A 147 -0.65 10.51 -9.94
N LEU A 148 -1.21 11.13 -10.97
CA LEU A 148 -0.54 11.23 -12.28
C LEU A 148 0.76 12.06 -12.20
N GLN A 149 0.77 13.09 -11.34
CA GLN A 149 1.95 13.92 -11.12
C GLN A 149 3.05 13.19 -10.35
N SER A 150 2.73 12.20 -9.51
CA SER A 150 3.75 11.36 -8.87
C SER A 150 4.40 10.37 -9.84
N THR A 151 3.67 9.89 -10.85
CA THR A 151 4.19 8.87 -11.79
C THR A 151 4.99 9.44 -12.96
N SER A 152 4.72 10.68 -13.40
CA SER A 152 5.34 11.24 -14.63
C SER A 152 6.79 11.73 -14.46
N ARG A 153 7.57 11.23 -13.49
CA ARG A 153 8.94 11.71 -13.23
C ARG A 153 9.99 10.63 -12.92
N ASP A 154 9.68 9.37 -13.22
CA ASP A 154 10.66 8.29 -13.43
C ASP A 154 10.97 8.16 -14.93
#